data_AF-A0A1F7I8Z6-F1
#
_entry.id   AF-A0A1F7I8Z6-F1
#
_cell.length_a   1.000
_cell.length_b   1.000
_cell.length_c   1.000
_cell.angle_alpha   90.00
_cell.angle_beta   90.00
_cell.angle_gamma   90.00
#
_symmetry.space_group_name_H-M   'P 1'
#
loop_
_entity.id
_entity.type
_entity.pdbx_description
1 polymer ?
#
loop_
_entity_poly.entity_id
_entity_poly.type
_entity_poly.pdbx_seq_one_letter_code
_entity_poly.pdbx_strand_id
1 'polypeptide(L)'
;MWLADVSKLDFQRDKYYIIHQIFSYGVIDDIVWIFKNYSKKEIIETFKQNFKDYRKPRFYFIKDSVLGLNSWFPDERYYVKFFFQ
;
A
#
# COMPACT_ATOMS: atom_id res chain seq x y z
N MET A 1 -17.04 -5.92 -5.12
CA MET A 1 -17.28 -5.44 -3.75
C MET A 1 -15.99 -5.58 -2.98
N TRP A 2 -15.32 -4.47 -2.73
CA TRP A 2 -14.33 -4.41 -1.67
C TRP A 2 -15.05 -4.08 -0.38
N LEU A 3 -14.60 -4.71 0.69
CA LEU A 3 -15.09 -4.56 2.07
C LEU A 3 -16.32 -5.43 2.35
N ALA A 4 -16.02 -6.68 2.72
CA ALA A 4 -16.72 -7.26 3.86
C ALA A 4 -16.59 -6.25 5.01
N ASP A 5 -17.73 -5.64 5.36
CA ASP A 5 -18.03 -4.95 6.61
C ASP A 5 -16.80 -4.38 7.35
N VAL A 6 -16.46 -3.11 7.08
CA VAL A 6 -15.36 -2.36 7.73
C VAL A 6 -15.44 -2.41 9.27
N SER A 7 -16.64 -2.67 9.81
CA SER A 7 -16.89 -2.87 11.24
C SER A 7 -16.25 -4.13 11.84
N LYS A 8 -15.77 -5.08 11.01
CA LYS A 8 -15.16 -6.35 11.43
C LYS A 8 -13.65 -6.43 11.20
N LEU A 9 -13.04 -5.41 10.60
CA LEU A 9 -11.60 -5.35 10.40
C LEU A 9 -10.94 -4.86 11.69
N ASP A 10 -10.10 -5.71 12.28
CA ASP A 10 -9.22 -5.27 13.37
C ASP A 10 -8.09 -4.43 12.74
N PHE A 11 -8.24 -3.11 12.84
CA PHE A 11 -7.35 -2.12 12.24
C PHE A 11 -5.88 -2.26 12.65
N GLN A 12 -5.59 -2.89 13.80
CA GLN A 12 -4.23 -3.16 14.25
C GLN A 12 -3.70 -4.49 13.69
N ARG A 13 -4.54 -5.53 13.70
CA ARG A 13 -4.16 -6.87 13.22
C ARG A 13 -3.98 -6.94 11.71
N ASP A 14 -4.80 -6.21 10.96
CA ASP A 14 -4.85 -6.31 9.49
C ASP A 14 -4.15 -5.14 8.77
N LYS A 15 -3.40 -4.30 9.51
CA LYS A 15 -2.67 -3.12 9.00
C LYS A 15 -1.87 -3.42 7.73
N TYR A 16 -1.16 -4.54 7.71
CA TYR A 16 -0.38 -4.98 6.55
C TYR A 16 -1.25 -5.10 5.30
N TYR A 17 -2.36 -5.84 5.40
CA TYR A 17 -3.25 -6.05 4.27
C TYR A 17 -3.93 -4.75 3.86
N ILE A 18 -4.52 -4.01 4.82
CA ILE A 18 -5.26 -2.76 4.55
C ILE A 18 -4.41 -1.74 3.80
N ILE A 19 -3.19 -1.48 4.29
CA ILE A 19 -2.30 -0.48 3.69
C ILE A 19 -1.93 -0.88 2.27
N HIS A 20 -1.48 -2.13 2.08
CA HIS A 20 -1.08 -2.60 0.76
C HIS A 20 -2.22 -2.62 -0.24
N GLN A 21 -3.42 -2.98 0.23
CA GLN A 21 -4.61 -3.04 -0.57
C GLN A 21 -5.05 -1.66 -1.07
N ILE A 22 -5.19 -0.68 -0.19
CA ILE A 22 -5.52 0.71 -0.57
C ILE A 22 -4.41 1.31 -1.44
N PHE A 23 -3.14 1.09 -1.11
CA PHE A 23 -2.04 1.56 -1.95
C PHE A 23 -2.02 0.89 -3.32
N SER A 24 -2.49 -0.34 -3.47
CA SER A 24 -2.57 -1.02 -4.77
C SER A 24 -3.79 -0.58 -5.60
N TYR A 25 -4.94 -0.33 -4.96
CA TYR A 25 -6.23 -0.18 -5.68
C TYR A 25 -7.11 0.99 -5.26
N GLY A 26 -6.88 1.59 -4.09
CA GLY A 26 -7.72 2.64 -3.54
C GLY A 26 -7.68 3.96 -4.30
N VAL A 27 -8.68 4.80 -4.06
CA VAL A 27 -8.72 6.18 -4.56
C VAL A 27 -7.94 7.12 -3.63
N ILE A 28 -7.85 8.40 -3.99
CA ILE A 28 -7.11 9.40 -3.19
C ILE A 28 -7.68 9.50 -1.77
N ASP A 29 -9.01 9.44 -1.60
CA ASP A 29 -9.65 9.52 -0.30
C ASP A 29 -9.27 8.33 0.61
N ASP A 30 -9.10 7.14 0.06
CA ASP A 30 -8.63 5.96 0.81
C ASP A 30 -7.18 6.14 1.26
N ILE A 31 -6.33 6.73 0.41
CA ILE A 31 -4.94 7.05 0.77
C ILE A 31 -4.94 8.07 1.91
N VAL A 32 -5.76 9.13 1.84
CA VAL A 32 -5.90 10.11 2.91
C VAL A 32 -6.38 9.44 4.21
N TRP A 33 -7.30 8.48 4.11
CA TRP A 33 -7.77 7.71 5.26
C TRP A 33 -6.63 6.93 5.93
N ILE A 34 -5.70 6.33 5.18
CA ILE A 34 -4.50 5.68 5.75
C ILE A 34 -3.70 6.66 6.61
N PHE A 35 -3.41 7.85 6.09
CA PHE A 35 -2.62 8.86 6.82
C PHE A 35 -3.33 9.44 8.05
N LYS A 36 -4.66 9.30 8.14
CA LYS A 36 -5.44 9.66 9.33
C LYS A 36 -5.41 8.58 10.41
N ASN A 37 -5.25 7.31 10.04
CA ASN A 37 -5.41 6.18 10.96
C ASN A 37 -4.08 5.51 11.37
N TYR A 38 -3.02 5.68 10.58
CA TYR A 38 -1.70 5.12 10.86
C TYR A 38 -0.62 6.19 10.86
N SER A 39 0.39 6.04 11.72
CA SER A 39 1.52 6.95 11.68
C SER A 39 2.34 6.79 10.40
N LYS A 40 2.99 7.87 9.95
CA LYS A 40 3.88 7.82 8.77
C LYS A 40 4.95 6.73 8.88
N LYS A 41 5.48 6.50 10.09
CA LYS A 41 6.46 5.43 10.35
C LYS A 41 5.87 4.05 10.06
N GLU A 42 4.71 3.74 10.63
CA GLU A 42 4.03 2.46 10.41
C GLU A 42 3.67 2.24 8.94
N ILE A 43 3.23 3.29 8.25
CA ILE A 43 2.91 3.23 6.82
C ILE A 43 4.15 2.85 6.01
N ILE A 44 5.28 3.51 6.25
CA ILE A 44 6.53 3.24 5.55
C ILE A 44 7.06 1.85 5.88
N GLU A 45 7.07 1.47 7.16
CA GLU A 45 7.51 0.14 7.59
C GLU A 45 6.64 -0.96 7.02
N THR A 46 5.34 -0.73 6.89
CA THR A 46 4.41 -1.65 6.25
C THR A 46 4.65 -1.72 4.74
N PHE A 47 4.73 -0.57 4.06
CA PHE A 47 4.95 -0.50 2.62
C PHE A 47 6.25 -1.17 2.17
N LYS A 48 7.30 -1.11 3.02
CA LYS A 48 8.59 -1.77 2.78
C LYS A 48 8.55 -3.29 2.99
N GLN A 49 7.45 -3.85 3.47
CA GLN A 49 7.25 -5.30 3.48
C GLN A 49 6.79 -5.75 2.10
N ASN A 50 7.28 -6.92 1.67
CA ASN A 50 6.99 -7.44 0.34
C ASN A 50 5.48 -7.68 0.16
N PHE A 51 4.89 -7.18 -0.92
CA PHE A 51 3.50 -7.43 -1.29
C PHE A 51 3.35 -7.37 -2.81
N LYS A 52 3.33 -8.53 -3.46
CA LYS A 52 3.45 -8.66 -4.91
C LYS A 52 2.10 -8.51 -5.62
N ASP A 53 1.50 -7.34 -5.54
CA ASP A 53 0.22 -7.07 -6.21
C ASP A 53 0.11 -5.66 -6.83
N TYR A 54 1.18 -4.85 -6.75
CA TYR A 54 1.17 -3.54 -7.35
C TYR A 54 1.33 -3.61 -8.87
N ARG A 55 0.63 -2.73 -9.58
CA ARG A 55 1.02 -2.35 -10.95
C ARG A 55 2.23 -1.42 -10.88
N LYS A 56 3.17 -1.53 -11.82
CA LYS A 56 4.39 -0.71 -11.84
C LYS A 56 4.13 0.80 -11.67
N PRO A 57 3.23 1.45 -12.45
CA PRO A 57 2.98 2.88 -12.28
C PRO A 57 2.43 3.23 -10.89
N ARG A 58 1.56 2.37 -10.34
CA ARG A 58 0.97 2.56 -9.01
C ARG A 58 2.02 2.44 -7.91
N PHE A 59 2.92 1.45 -8.00
CA PHE A 59 4.01 1.26 -7.05
C PHE A 59 4.88 2.52 -6.95
N TYR A 60 5.31 3.07 -8.10
CA TYR A 60 6.16 4.26 -8.13
C TYR A 60 5.42 5.53 -7.70
N PHE A 61 4.14 5.68 -8.06
CA PHE A 61 3.31 6.77 -7.53
C PHE A 61 3.29 6.75 -5.99
N ILE A 62 3.06 5.58 -5.39
CA ILE A 62 3.02 5.46 -3.93
C ILE A 62 4.43 5.67 -3.33
N LYS A 63 5.46 5.02 -3.89
CA LYS A 63 6.85 5.09 -3.38
C LYS A 63 7.39 6.52 -3.43
N ASP A 64 7.31 7.17 -4.57
CA ASP A 64 8.03 8.42 -4.83
C ASP A 64 7.17 9.65 -4.56
N SER A 65 5.92 9.65 -5.03
CA SER A 65 5.05 10.81 -4.91
C SER A 65 4.33 10.87 -3.56
N VAL A 66 3.84 9.73 -3.05
CA VAL A 66 3.07 9.71 -1.78
C VAL A 66 3.99 9.59 -0.56
N LEU A 67 4.99 8.71 -0.62
CA LEU A 67 5.86 8.41 0.53
C LEU A 67 7.21 9.12 0.50
N GLY A 68 7.64 9.66 -0.65
CA GLY A 68 8.91 10.37 -0.79
C GLY A 68 10.15 9.47 -0.66
N LEU A 69 10.03 8.17 -0.94
CA LEU A 69 11.09 7.16 -0.77
C LEU A 69 12.01 7.08 -2.00
N ASN A 70 12.43 8.22 -2.53
CA ASN A 70 13.25 8.31 -3.75
C ASN A 70 14.63 7.64 -3.62
N SER A 71 15.18 7.59 -2.41
CA SER A 71 16.48 6.97 -2.10
C SER A 71 16.39 5.48 -1.71
N TRP A 72 15.19 4.89 -1.72
CA TRP A 72 14.99 3.47 -1.46
C TRP A 72 14.76 2.71 -2.77
N PHE A 73 15.64 1.75 -3.04
CA PHE A 73 15.71 0.98 -4.28
C PHE A 73 15.44 -0.52 -4.03
N PRO A 74 14.18 -0.92 -3.81
CA PRO A 74 13.83 -2.33 -3.62
C PRO A 74 13.91 -3.11 -4.93
N ASP A 75 14.09 -4.43 -4.82
CA ASP A 75 13.90 -5.34 -5.95
C ASP A 75 12.41 -5.43 -6.30
N GLU A 76 12.03 -4.88 -7.47
CA GLU A 76 10.64 -4.79 -7.94
C GLU A 76 9.91 -6.15 -7.95
N ARG A 77 10.63 -7.28 -8.08
CA ARG A 77 10.03 -8.63 -8.20
C ARG A 77 9.21 -9.03 -6.97
N TYR A 78 9.42 -8.39 -5.83
CA TYR A 78 8.69 -8.62 -4.59
C TYR A 78 7.43 -7.75 -4.41
N TYR A 79 7.24 -6.75 -5.28
CA TYR A 79 6.19 -5.74 -5.13
C TYR A 79 5.30 -5.62 -6.37
N VAL A 80 5.91 -5.69 -7.55
CA VAL A 80 5.23 -5.49 -8.83
C VAL A 80 4.80 -6.83 -9.41
N LYS A 81 3.53 -6.93 -9.81
CA LYS A 81 3.04 -8.09 -10.56
C LYS A 81 3.33 -7.95 -12.05
N PHE A 82 3.74 -9.06 -12.66
CA PHE A 82 3.89 -9.19 -14.10
C PHE A 82 2.55 -9.67 -14.66
N PHE A 83 1.96 -8.90 -15.57
CA PHE A 83 0.92 -9.42 -16.43
C PHE A 83 1.61 -10.04 -17.64
N PHE A 84 1.61 -11.37 -17.72
CA PHE A 84 1.81 -12.02 -19.02
C PHE A 84 0.54 -11.77 -19.82
N GLN A 85 0.69 -11.12 -20.97
CA GLN A 85 -0.36 -10.93 -21.97
C GLN A 85 -0.46 -12.17 -22.84
#